data_AF-A0A9R0K9S1-F1
#
_entry.id   AF-A0A9R0K9S1-F1
#
_cell.length_a   1.000
_cell.length_b   1.000
_cell.length_c   1.000
_cell.angle_alpha   90.00
_cell.angle_beta   90.00
_cell.angle_gamma   90.00
#
_symmetry.space_group_name_H-M   'P 1'
#
loop_
_entity.id
_entity.type
_entity.pdbx_description
1 polymer ?
#
loop_
_entity_poly.entity_id
_entity_poly.type
_entity_poly.pdbx_seq_one_letter_code
_entity_poly.pdbx_strand_id
1 'polypeptide(L)'
;MEIREWLTTDETAETYLSRVSTTRLPLLLPPLHRLPLRPGNVVEIVGPSPSGKTHILLQVAINCILPKEWKGVSYGGLEQSVMFIDLDCRFDILRLLQLLKLRIYSVCQLCAEVSNDLGDAGNWTCDEELIHKCLERFLYVRCYDSLEFLATLKTLSYQLQTRKEFASKVYFMMIDSIGAYYWVDRASTSMPLGSNNRKIFSLQSVTEAVVREIKKFLRVQPMLVLATKATVFADKSVPNDIKRPFRKWSSEDAAGQHTMESSPENALHREYMPLAWQSFVTHRISVRPSSQEYRASNCTTDEQVYLGQWLLPSLGFKDKFVIRDVGIIAVP
;
A
#
# COMPACT_ATOMS: atom_id res chain seq x y z
N MET A 1 6.46 -36.61 18.58
CA MET A 1 7.06 -37.08 17.31
C MET A 1 6.22 -36.53 16.15
N GLU A 2 6.00 -35.21 16.08
CA GLU A 2 4.96 -34.61 15.20
C GLU A 2 5.42 -33.29 14.58
N ILE A 3 6.64 -33.25 14.03
CA ILE A 3 7.11 -32.11 13.21
C ILE A 3 7.24 -32.54 11.73
N ARG A 4 6.96 -33.81 11.42
CA ARG A 4 7.14 -34.40 10.07
C ARG A 4 5.83 -34.63 9.30
N GLU A 5 4.65 -34.45 9.89
CA GLU A 5 3.38 -34.54 9.14
C GLU A 5 3.12 -33.32 8.23
N TRP A 6 3.79 -32.19 8.47
CA TRP A 6 3.62 -30.98 7.65
C TRP A 6 4.33 -31.05 6.29
N LEU A 7 5.15 -32.08 6.06
CA LEU A 7 5.84 -32.36 4.80
C LEU A 7 5.45 -33.77 4.33
N THR A 8 4.16 -34.03 4.18
CA THR A 8 3.75 -35.07 3.22
C THR A 8 4.14 -34.54 1.85
N THR A 9 5.12 -35.19 1.22
CA THR A 9 5.70 -34.82 -0.09
C THR A 9 4.70 -34.87 -1.25
N ASP A 10 3.47 -35.29 -0.97
CA ASP A 10 2.45 -35.62 -1.96
C ASP A 10 1.15 -34.82 -1.71
N GLU A 11 1.24 -33.52 -1.37
CA GLU A 11 0.07 -32.62 -1.39
C GLU A 11 -0.48 -32.59 -2.83
N THR A 12 -1.74 -33.01 -3.03
CA THR A 12 -2.37 -32.94 -4.34
C THR A 12 -2.62 -31.48 -4.72
N ALA A 13 -2.61 -31.17 -6.02
CA ALA A 13 -2.90 -29.81 -6.48
C ALA A 13 -4.27 -29.30 -5.97
N GLU A 14 -5.24 -30.20 -5.79
CA GLU A 14 -6.57 -29.89 -5.26
C GLU A 14 -6.55 -29.52 -3.77
N THR A 15 -5.83 -30.26 -2.92
CA THR A 15 -5.69 -29.91 -1.51
C THR A 15 -4.91 -28.62 -1.32
N TYR A 16 -3.89 -28.38 -2.14
CA TYR A 16 -3.19 -27.10 -2.20
C TYR A 16 -4.14 -25.96 -2.60
N LEU A 17 -4.90 -26.11 -3.69
CA LEU A 17 -5.79 -25.07 -4.21
C LEU A 17 -6.98 -24.78 -3.27
N SER A 18 -7.53 -25.79 -2.58
CA SER A 18 -8.60 -25.59 -1.59
C SER A 18 -8.11 -24.79 -0.37
N ARG A 19 -6.91 -25.10 0.14
CA ARG A 19 -6.25 -24.31 1.20
C ARG A 19 -5.91 -22.89 0.75
N VAL A 20 -5.51 -22.73 -0.50
CA VAL A 20 -5.06 -21.45 -1.07
C VAL A 20 -6.23 -20.57 -1.57
N SER A 21 -7.40 -21.15 -1.81
CA SER A 21 -8.62 -20.42 -2.17
C SER A 21 -9.37 -19.86 -0.95
N THR A 22 -9.32 -20.56 0.19
CA THR A 22 -9.91 -20.11 1.46
C THR A 22 -9.17 -18.93 2.12
N THR A 23 -7.93 -18.67 1.72
CA THR A 23 -7.10 -17.56 2.22
C THR A 23 -7.31 -16.23 1.46
N ARG A 24 -8.26 -16.18 0.51
CA ARG A 24 -8.57 -14.96 -0.25
C ARG A 24 -9.14 -13.88 0.66
N LEU A 25 -8.76 -12.64 0.39
CA LEU A 25 -9.30 -11.44 1.02
C LEU A 25 -10.72 -11.17 0.50
N PRO A 26 -11.78 -11.31 1.32
CA PRO A 26 -13.15 -11.09 0.84
C PRO A 26 -13.52 -9.62 0.62
N LEU A 27 -12.66 -8.65 0.99
CA LEU A 27 -13.03 -7.23 1.15
C LEU A 27 -12.05 -6.23 0.51
N LEU A 28 -11.37 -6.62 -0.58
CA LEU A 28 -10.56 -5.65 -1.31
C LEU A 28 -11.48 -4.62 -1.98
N LEU A 29 -11.26 -3.34 -1.68
CA LEU A 29 -11.96 -2.22 -2.30
C LEU A 29 -11.43 -1.97 -3.71
N PRO A 30 -12.19 -1.31 -4.60
CA PRO A 30 -11.61 -0.69 -5.79
C PRO A 30 -10.43 0.23 -5.43
N PRO A 31 -9.33 0.19 -6.19
CA PRO A 31 -9.05 -0.65 -7.38
C PRO A 31 -8.38 -2.02 -7.08
N LEU A 32 -8.22 -2.40 -5.81
CA LEU A 32 -7.53 -3.62 -5.39
C LEU A 32 -8.32 -4.91 -5.61
N HIS A 33 -9.64 -4.83 -5.82
CA HIS A 33 -10.56 -5.97 -5.94
C HIS A 33 -10.35 -6.88 -7.16
N ARG A 34 -9.61 -6.45 -8.18
CA ARG A 34 -9.47 -7.21 -9.45
C ARG A 34 -8.57 -8.44 -9.33
N LEU A 35 -7.63 -8.45 -8.39
CA LEU A 35 -6.67 -9.53 -8.23
C LEU A 35 -6.85 -10.21 -6.88
N PRO A 36 -6.72 -11.55 -6.82
CA PRO A 36 -6.81 -12.29 -5.57
C PRO A 36 -5.52 -12.09 -4.75
N LEU A 37 -5.43 -10.97 -4.03
CA LEU A 37 -4.29 -10.72 -3.14
C LEU A 37 -4.32 -11.68 -1.95
N ARG A 38 -3.13 -12.05 -1.49
CA ARG A 38 -2.94 -13.00 -0.38
C ARG A 38 -1.83 -12.53 0.56
N PRO A 39 -1.84 -12.99 1.83
CA PRO A 39 -0.69 -12.86 2.70
C PRO A 39 0.60 -13.33 1.99
N GLY A 40 1.66 -12.53 2.11
CA GLY A 40 2.92 -12.72 1.38
C GLY A 40 3.02 -11.95 0.07
N ASN A 41 1.92 -11.42 -0.48
CA ASN A 41 2.00 -10.48 -1.59
C ASN A 41 2.45 -9.10 -1.11
N VAL A 42 3.19 -8.42 -2.00
CA VAL A 42 3.69 -7.06 -1.80
C VAL A 42 3.11 -6.21 -2.92
N VAL A 43 2.19 -5.33 -2.58
CA VAL A 43 1.49 -4.46 -3.52
C VAL A 43 2.06 -3.06 -3.43
N GLU A 44 2.58 -2.57 -4.54
CA GLU A 44 3.06 -1.20 -4.69
C GLU A 44 1.99 -0.34 -5.38
N ILE A 45 1.45 0.66 -4.65
CA ILE A 45 0.49 1.65 -5.14
C ILE A 45 1.27 2.88 -5.59
N VAL A 46 1.39 3.04 -6.91
CA VAL A 46 2.21 4.06 -7.56
C VAL A 46 1.32 5.17 -8.10
N GLY A 47 1.68 6.44 -7.92
CA GLY A 47 0.90 7.53 -8.52
C GLY A 47 1.46 8.92 -8.23
N PRO A 48 1.09 9.95 -9.03
CA PRO A 48 1.50 11.32 -8.76
C PRO A 48 0.96 11.80 -7.42
N SER A 49 1.61 12.78 -6.80
CA SER A 49 1.06 13.44 -5.62
C SER A 49 0.34 14.71 -6.07
N PRO A 50 -0.94 14.94 -5.72
CA PRO A 50 -1.86 14.10 -4.93
C PRO A 50 -2.68 13.12 -5.80
N SER A 51 -2.72 11.83 -5.46
CA SER A 51 -3.56 10.82 -6.17
C SER A 51 -4.37 9.90 -5.25
N GLY A 52 -4.57 10.29 -3.99
CA GLY A 52 -5.42 9.53 -3.06
C GLY A 52 -4.83 8.21 -2.53
N LYS A 53 -3.54 7.93 -2.75
CA LYS A 53 -2.86 6.68 -2.31
C LYS A 53 -3.01 6.42 -0.81
N THR A 54 -2.72 7.42 0.02
CA THR A 54 -2.89 7.33 1.48
C THR A 54 -4.35 7.07 1.84
N HIS A 55 -5.32 7.72 1.18
CA HIS A 55 -6.73 7.46 1.43
C HIS A 55 -7.14 6.03 1.08
N ILE A 56 -6.58 5.44 0.01
CA ILE A 56 -6.77 4.01 -0.28
C ILE A 56 -6.25 3.15 0.88
N LEU A 57 -5.08 3.44 1.42
CA LEU A 57 -4.56 2.73 2.60
C LEU A 57 -5.48 2.89 3.82
N LEU A 58 -5.98 4.11 4.10
CA LEU A 58 -6.90 4.35 5.21
C LEU A 58 -8.20 3.55 5.08
N GLN A 59 -8.79 3.50 3.88
CA GLN A 59 -10.02 2.74 3.63
C GLN A 59 -9.80 1.23 3.78
N VAL A 60 -8.67 0.71 3.31
CA VAL A 60 -8.29 -0.69 3.55
C VAL A 60 -8.07 -0.94 5.05
N ALA A 61 -7.44 0.00 5.76
CA ALA A 61 -7.18 -0.14 7.19
C ALA A 61 -8.49 -0.18 7.99
N ILE A 62 -9.44 0.71 7.69
CA ILE A 62 -10.76 0.76 8.31
C ILE A 62 -11.50 -0.57 8.12
N ASN A 63 -11.58 -1.07 6.88
CA ASN A 63 -12.21 -2.37 6.62
C ASN A 63 -11.51 -3.53 7.35
N CYS A 64 -10.21 -3.43 7.60
CA CYS A 64 -9.48 -4.43 8.34
C CYS A 64 -9.77 -4.40 9.84
N ILE A 65 -9.74 -3.22 10.47
CA ILE A 65 -9.87 -3.08 11.93
C ILE A 65 -11.32 -3.19 12.42
N LEU A 66 -12.29 -2.85 11.57
CA LEU A 66 -13.71 -2.91 11.88
C LEU A 66 -14.13 -4.39 12.11
N PRO A 67 -14.98 -4.69 13.12
CA PRO A 67 -15.44 -6.05 13.36
C PRO A 67 -16.40 -6.54 12.26
N LYS A 68 -16.60 -7.85 12.20
CA LYS A 68 -17.62 -8.46 11.33
C LYS A 68 -19.03 -8.11 11.81
N GLU A 69 -19.23 -8.20 13.12
CA GLU A 69 -20.49 -7.96 13.80
C GLU A 69 -20.21 -7.29 15.15
N TRP A 70 -21.07 -6.37 15.56
CA TRP A 70 -20.99 -5.72 16.87
C TRP A 70 -22.39 -5.35 17.35
N LYS A 71 -22.74 -5.81 18.57
CA LYS A 71 -24.07 -5.61 19.18
C LYS A 71 -25.24 -5.96 18.23
N GLY A 72 -25.10 -7.04 17.45
CA GLY A 72 -26.12 -7.52 16.50
C GLY A 72 -26.12 -6.81 15.12
N VAL A 73 -25.26 -5.82 14.90
CA VAL A 73 -25.13 -5.12 13.60
C VAL A 73 -23.93 -5.67 12.84
N SER A 74 -24.13 -6.09 11.59
CA SER A 74 -23.03 -6.54 10.73
C SER A 74 -22.36 -5.36 10.04
N TYR A 75 -21.10 -5.09 10.41
CA TYR A 75 -20.27 -4.04 9.82
C TYR A 75 -19.44 -4.55 8.63
N GLY A 76 -19.29 -5.88 8.50
CA GLY A 76 -18.62 -6.52 7.39
C GLY A 76 -17.11 -6.23 7.31
N GLY A 77 -16.46 -5.92 8.44
CA GLY A 77 -15.00 -5.80 8.50
C GLY A 77 -14.28 -7.13 8.73
N LEU A 78 -12.95 -7.12 8.88
CA LEU A 78 -12.14 -8.33 9.09
C LEU A 78 -11.83 -8.65 10.54
N GLU A 79 -11.97 -7.68 11.43
CA GLU A 79 -11.58 -7.80 12.83
C GLU A 79 -10.09 -8.15 13.04
N GLN A 80 -9.20 -7.58 12.22
CA GLN A 80 -7.77 -7.88 12.24
C GLN A 80 -6.92 -6.63 12.46
N SER A 81 -5.68 -6.84 12.93
CA SER A 81 -4.74 -5.75 13.18
C SER A 81 -4.02 -5.27 11.92
N VAL A 82 -3.78 -3.97 11.85
CA VAL A 82 -3.02 -3.30 10.79
C VAL A 82 -1.81 -2.62 11.40
N MET A 83 -0.66 -2.71 10.73
CA MET A 83 0.51 -1.91 11.07
C MET A 83 0.75 -0.87 9.98
N PHE A 84 0.72 0.40 10.35
CA PHE A 84 0.95 1.54 9.47
C PHE A 84 2.30 2.18 9.80
N ILE A 85 3.22 2.13 8.83
CA ILE A 85 4.55 2.71 8.91
C ILE A 85 4.56 3.98 8.07
N ASP A 86 4.58 5.12 8.74
CA ASP A 86 4.63 6.46 8.14
C ASP A 86 6.09 6.90 7.99
N LEU A 87 6.53 6.99 6.75
CA LEU A 87 7.88 7.42 6.36
C LEU A 87 7.90 8.86 5.83
N ASP A 88 6.76 9.39 5.41
CA ASP A 88 6.66 10.77 4.94
C ASP A 88 6.18 11.74 6.03
N CYS A 89 5.86 11.24 7.23
CA CYS A 89 5.34 12.01 8.37
C CYS A 89 4.04 12.78 8.05
N ARG A 90 3.21 12.22 7.15
CA ARG A 90 1.97 12.86 6.67
C ARG A 90 0.69 12.19 7.16
N PHE A 91 0.81 11.15 7.99
CA PHE A 91 -0.36 10.47 8.52
C PHE A 91 -1.15 11.37 9.46
N ASP A 92 -2.46 11.48 9.20
CA ASP A 92 -3.41 12.23 10.01
C ASP A 92 -4.38 11.26 10.72
N ILE A 93 -4.21 11.13 12.04
CA ILE A 93 -5.06 10.30 12.90
C ILE A 93 -6.50 10.83 12.99
N LEU A 94 -6.70 12.14 12.92
CA LEU A 94 -8.03 12.74 12.96
C LEU A 94 -8.79 12.37 11.70
N ARG A 95 -8.11 12.34 10.55
CA ARG A 95 -8.69 11.86 9.30
C ARG A 95 -9.06 10.38 9.37
N LEU A 96 -8.19 9.51 9.91
CA LEU A 96 -8.55 8.10 10.12
C LEU A 96 -9.80 7.96 11.00
N LEU A 97 -9.85 8.68 12.13
CA LEU A 97 -10.97 8.63 13.06
C LEU A 97 -12.27 9.13 12.41
N GLN A 98 -12.21 10.22 11.65
CA GLN A 98 -13.35 10.75 10.93
C GLN A 98 -13.91 9.73 9.93
N LEU A 99 -13.03 9.11 9.13
CA LEU A 99 -13.43 8.10 8.15
C LEU A 99 -14.02 6.84 8.82
N LEU A 100 -13.44 6.41 9.94
CA LEU A 100 -13.97 5.31 10.75
C LEU A 100 -15.38 5.62 11.29
N LYS A 101 -15.58 6.82 11.86
CA LYS A 101 -16.88 7.28 12.36
C LYS A 101 -17.93 7.32 11.25
N LEU A 102 -17.58 7.87 10.09
CA LEU A 102 -18.48 7.93 8.93
C LEU A 102 -18.83 6.54 8.40
N ARG A 103 -17.86 5.61 8.39
CA ARG A 103 -18.11 4.22 7.98
C ARG A 103 -19.09 3.53 8.94
N ILE A 104 -18.90 3.66 10.25
CA ILE A 104 -19.82 3.10 11.27
C ILE A 104 -21.22 3.70 11.11
N TYR A 105 -21.30 5.03 11.04
CA TYR A 105 -22.57 5.76 10.88
C TYR A 105 -23.35 5.31 9.64
N SER A 106 -22.67 5.17 8.49
CA SER A 106 -23.29 4.74 7.24
C SER A 106 -23.95 3.36 7.32
N VAL A 107 -23.37 2.42 8.07
CA VAL A 107 -23.95 1.08 8.27
C VAL A 107 -25.17 1.17 9.18
N CYS A 108 -25.08 1.93 10.27
CA CYS A 108 -26.20 2.11 11.20
C CYS A 108 -27.43 2.74 10.53
N GLN A 109 -27.23 3.76 9.67
CA GLN A 109 -28.33 4.36 8.91
C GLN A 109 -29.04 3.34 8.02
N LEU A 110 -28.28 2.54 7.26
CA LEU A 110 -28.84 1.51 6.39
C LEU A 110 -29.65 0.47 7.18
N CYS A 111 -29.19 0.08 8.38
CA CYS A 111 -29.93 -0.85 9.23
C CYS A 111 -31.22 -0.24 9.79
N ALA A 112 -31.23 1.05 10.14
CA ALA A 112 -32.40 1.74 10.68
C ALA A 112 -33.51 1.94 9.63
N GLU A 113 -33.14 2.22 8.37
CA GLU A 113 -34.08 2.28 7.25
C GLU A 113 -34.77 0.92 7.00
N VAL A 114 -34.03 -0.18 7.19
CA VAL A 114 -34.55 -1.54 6.99
C VAL A 114 -35.47 -1.97 8.15
N SER A 115 -35.24 -1.51 9.38
CA SER A 115 -36.04 -1.89 10.54
C SER A 115 -37.33 -1.07 10.74
N ASN A 116 -37.58 -0.03 9.94
CA ASN A 116 -38.74 0.89 10.06
C ASN A 116 -38.90 1.55 11.45
N ASP A 117 -37.88 1.49 12.30
CA ASP A 117 -37.84 2.17 13.59
C ASP A 117 -37.42 3.62 13.36
N LEU A 118 -38.38 4.50 13.07
CA LEU A 118 -38.20 5.96 13.02
C LEU A 118 -37.91 6.60 14.41
N GLY A 119 -37.49 5.79 15.38
CA GLY A 119 -37.14 6.24 16.72
C GLY A 119 -35.81 6.99 16.73
N ASP A 120 -35.89 8.31 16.79
CA ASP A 120 -34.81 9.24 17.17
C ASP A 120 -33.58 9.28 16.23
N ALA A 121 -33.83 9.48 14.93
CA ALA A 121 -32.78 9.77 13.93
C ALA A 121 -31.91 11.01 14.25
N GLY A 122 -32.24 11.77 15.30
CA GLY A 122 -31.52 12.98 15.73
C GLY A 122 -30.39 12.74 16.74
N ASN A 123 -30.30 11.58 17.37
CA ASN A 123 -29.35 11.35 18.47
C ASN A 123 -28.56 10.05 18.33
N TRP A 124 -27.93 9.85 17.17
CA TRP A 124 -26.92 8.78 17.04
C TRP A 124 -25.77 9.06 18.01
N THR A 125 -25.71 8.27 19.08
CA THR A 125 -24.54 8.26 19.96
C THR A 125 -23.48 7.37 19.33
N CYS A 126 -22.40 8.01 18.89
CA CYS A 126 -21.17 7.35 18.46
C CYS A 126 -20.74 6.31 19.49
N ASP A 127 -20.70 5.01 19.12
CA ASP A 127 -20.27 3.94 20.02
C ASP A 127 -18.75 4.04 20.23
N GLU A 128 -18.34 4.80 21.24
CA GLU A 128 -16.94 5.04 21.58
C GLU A 128 -16.21 3.74 21.98
N GLU A 129 -16.92 2.72 22.50
CA GLU A 129 -16.34 1.41 22.81
C GLU A 129 -15.94 0.67 21.53
N LEU A 130 -16.81 0.67 20.51
CA LEU A 130 -16.51 0.10 19.20
C LEU A 130 -15.29 0.78 18.56
N ILE A 131 -15.23 2.11 18.63
CA ILE A 131 -14.11 2.88 18.07
C ILE A 131 -12.82 2.54 18.80
N HIS A 132 -12.84 2.50 20.13
CA HIS A 132 -11.68 2.13 20.93
C HIS A 132 -11.17 0.74 20.53
N LYS A 133 -12.05 -0.25 20.40
CA LYS A 133 -11.69 -1.62 19.95
C LYS A 133 -11.12 -1.65 18.53
N CYS A 134 -11.61 -0.80 17.63
CA CYS A 134 -11.05 -0.67 16.29
C CYS A 134 -9.64 -0.04 16.33
N LEU A 135 -9.44 1.01 17.13
CA LEU A 135 -8.16 1.69 17.24
C LEU A 135 -7.10 0.86 17.99
N GLU A 136 -7.49 0.01 18.95
CA GLU A 136 -6.60 -0.98 19.57
C GLU A 136 -5.93 -1.91 18.54
N ARG A 137 -6.58 -2.11 17.38
CA ARG A 137 -6.07 -2.95 16.27
C ARG A 137 -5.22 -2.16 15.26
N PHE A 138 -5.08 -0.85 15.41
CA PHE A 138 -4.30 -0.01 14.50
C PHE A 138 -2.94 0.34 15.14
N LEU A 139 -1.89 -0.34 14.70
CA LEU A 139 -0.51 -0.09 15.14
C LEU A 139 0.11 0.99 14.26
N TYR A 140 0.51 2.11 14.85
CA TYR A 140 1.15 3.20 14.14
C TYR A 140 2.64 3.29 14.49
N VAL A 141 3.49 3.41 13.47
CA VAL A 141 4.92 3.67 13.63
C VAL A 141 5.32 4.80 12.68
N ARG A 142 6.00 5.80 13.21
CA ARG A 142 6.60 6.87 12.44
C ARG A 142 8.11 6.68 12.41
N CYS A 143 8.71 6.85 11.25
CA CYS A 143 10.16 6.96 11.10
C CYS A 143 10.49 8.30 10.46
N TYR A 144 11.70 8.80 10.69
CA TYR A 144 12.19 10.08 10.16
C TYR A 144 13.34 9.92 9.16
N ASP A 145 14.00 8.76 9.14
CA ASP A 145 15.04 8.42 8.18
C ASP A 145 15.09 6.91 7.86
N SER A 146 15.95 6.54 6.90
CA SER A 146 16.07 5.15 6.44
C SER A 146 16.73 4.22 7.46
N LEU A 147 17.52 4.76 8.39
CA LEU A 147 18.16 3.99 9.46
C LEU A 147 17.17 3.66 10.57
N GLU A 148 16.34 4.62 10.98
CA GLU A 148 15.26 4.43 11.94
C GLU A 148 14.22 3.45 11.40
N PHE A 149 13.88 3.56 10.11
CA PHE A 149 13.01 2.58 9.47
C PHE A 149 13.61 1.17 9.51
N LEU A 150 14.89 1.00 9.20
CA LEU A 150 15.56 -0.29 9.28
C LEU A 150 15.64 -0.81 10.73
N ALA A 151 15.96 0.05 11.70
CA ALA A 151 16.03 -0.30 13.11
C ALA A 151 14.66 -0.74 13.65
N THR A 152 13.60 -0.05 13.24
CA THR A 152 12.20 -0.40 13.53
C THR A 152 11.88 -1.80 13.03
N LEU A 153 12.16 -2.10 11.76
CA LEU A 153 11.91 -3.43 11.17
C LEU A 153 12.68 -4.55 11.88
N LYS A 154 13.94 -4.30 12.25
CA LYS A 154 14.74 -5.26 13.04
C LYS A 154 14.16 -5.49 14.41
N THR A 155 13.76 -4.42 15.09
CA THR A 155 13.16 -4.49 16.42
C THR A 155 11.85 -5.27 16.36
N LEU A 156 10.97 -4.97 15.41
CA LEU A 156 9.72 -5.70 15.19
C LEU A 156 9.97 -7.19 14.90
N SER A 157 10.93 -7.49 14.02
CA SER A 157 11.29 -8.87 13.69
C SER A 157 11.81 -9.65 14.90
N TYR A 158 12.57 -9.00 15.78
CA TYR A 158 13.03 -9.58 17.03
C TYR A 158 11.88 -9.79 18.03
N GLN A 159 11.01 -8.77 18.22
CA GLN A 159 9.88 -8.87 19.12
C GLN A 159 8.93 -10.01 18.73
N LEU A 160 8.66 -10.22 17.44
CA LEU A 160 7.88 -11.37 16.98
C LEU A 160 8.52 -12.73 17.30
N GLN A 161 9.84 -12.82 17.26
CA GLN A 161 10.55 -14.07 17.53
C GLN A 161 10.62 -14.37 19.03
N THR A 162 10.71 -13.33 19.87
CA THR A 162 11.00 -13.48 21.30
C THR A 162 9.76 -13.31 22.19
N ARG A 163 8.78 -12.50 21.80
CA ARG A 163 7.58 -12.21 22.60
C ARG A 163 6.32 -12.79 21.95
N LYS A 164 5.65 -13.69 22.68
CA LYS A 164 4.31 -14.20 22.32
C LYS A 164 3.20 -13.14 22.46
N GLU A 165 3.45 -12.00 23.10
CA GLU A 165 2.43 -10.95 23.30
C GLU A 165 2.08 -10.19 22.01
N PHE A 166 3.00 -10.17 21.03
CA PHE A 166 2.70 -9.70 19.67
C PHE A 166 1.88 -10.73 18.86
N ALA A 167 1.35 -11.79 19.48
CA ALA A 167 0.57 -12.84 18.82
C ALA A 167 -0.74 -12.38 18.17
N SER A 168 -1.14 -11.11 18.32
CA SER A 168 -2.15 -10.52 17.44
C SER A 168 -1.63 -10.53 16.01
N LYS A 169 -2.25 -11.37 15.18
CA LYS A 169 -1.91 -11.55 13.78
C LYS A 169 -2.21 -10.26 13.00
N VAL A 170 -1.25 -9.33 12.97
CA VAL A 170 -1.16 -8.26 11.96
C VAL A 170 -1.37 -8.86 10.58
N TYR A 171 -2.36 -8.32 9.89
CA TYR A 171 -2.85 -8.83 8.62
C TYR A 171 -2.41 -7.96 7.44
N PHE A 172 -2.25 -6.65 7.67
CA PHE A 172 -1.63 -5.71 6.73
C PHE A 172 -0.43 -5.01 7.35
N MET A 173 0.66 -4.92 6.59
CA MET A 173 1.75 -3.95 6.80
C MET A 173 1.64 -2.87 5.72
N MET A 174 1.31 -1.66 6.12
CA MET A 174 1.18 -0.50 5.24
C MET A 174 2.42 0.40 5.39
N ILE A 175 3.02 0.82 4.27
CA ILE A 175 4.20 1.68 4.23
C ILE A 175 3.89 2.91 3.38
N ASP A 176 3.92 4.10 3.99
CA ASP A 176 3.55 5.36 3.31
C ASP A 176 4.60 6.46 3.52
N SER A 177 5.44 6.83 2.54
CA SER A 177 5.70 6.14 1.27
C SER A 177 7.09 5.49 1.29
N ILE A 178 7.26 4.36 0.59
CA ILE A 178 8.55 3.64 0.58
C ILE A 178 9.70 4.46 -0.04
N GLY A 179 9.35 5.47 -0.84
CA GLY A 179 10.29 6.35 -1.50
C GLY A 179 10.68 7.60 -0.72
N ALA A 180 10.19 7.78 0.52
CA ALA A 180 10.37 9.00 1.32
C ALA A 180 11.83 9.47 1.40
N TYR A 181 12.75 8.56 1.75
CA TYR A 181 14.15 8.89 2.00
C TYR A 181 15.07 8.75 0.78
N TYR A 182 14.54 8.26 -0.35
CA TYR A 182 15.35 7.89 -1.50
C TYR A 182 16.25 9.02 -1.97
N TRP A 183 15.72 10.24 -2.10
CA TRP A 183 16.48 11.37 -2.66
C TRP A 183 17.54 11.91 -1.70
N VAL A 184 17.23 11.93 -0.39
CA VAL A 184 18.16 12.37 0.65
C VAL A 184 19.33 11.38 0.76
N ASP A 185 19.01 10.09 0.83
CA ASP A 185 20.02 9.03 0.87
C ASP A 185 20.83 8.97 -0.43
N ARG A 186 20.24 9.32 -1.57
CA ARG A 186 20.98 9.45 -2.84
C ARG A 186 22.01 10.56 -2.78
N ALA A 187 21.62 11.72 -2.28
CA ALA A 187 22.54 12.86 -2.19
C ALA A 187 23.71 12.55 -1.24
N SER A 188 23.46 11.87 -0.13
CA SER A 188 24.49 11.54 0.87
C SER A 188 25.53 10.52 0.38
N THR A 189 25.19 9.65 -0.57
CA THR A 189 26.15 8.67 -1.15
C THR A 189 27.27 9.30 -1.99
N SER A 190 27.14 10.57 -2.37
CA SER A 190 28.07 11.28 -3.28
C SER A 190 29.26 11.94 -2.59
N MET A 191 29.37 11.84 -1.26
CA MET A 191 30.46 12.40 -0.47
C MET A 191 31.48 11.31 -0.07
N PRO A 192 32.53 11.06 -0.87
CA PRO A 192 33.63 10.22 -0.44
C PRO A 192 34.45 10.99 0.61
N LEU A 193 34.06 10.92 1.88
CA LEU A 193 34.97 11.27 2.96
C LEU A 193 36.04 10.16 3.02
N GLY A 194 37.23 10.51 2.54
CA GLY A 194 38.30 9.56 2.23
C GLY A 194 38.58 8.54 3.34
N SER A 195 38.43 7.26 3.00
CA SER A 195 39.21 6.13 3.53
C SER A 195 38.72 4.85 2.84
N ASN A 196 39.57 4.29 1.98
CA ASN A 196 39.35 2.98 1.37
C ASN A 196 39.29 1.92 2.48
N ASN A 197 38.10 1.33 2.74
CA ASN A 197 37.87 -0.03 3.27
C ASN A 197 36.51 -0.20 3.99
N ARG A 198 35.71 0.85 4.21
CA ARG A 198 34.33 0.68 4.69
C ARG A 198 33.40 0.49 3.48
N LYS A 199 32.54 -0.55 3.50
CA LYS A 199 31.40 -0.62 2.58
C LYS A 199 30.63 0.69 2.75
N ILE A 200 30.72 1.56 1.75
CA ILE A 200 30.03 2.85 1.75
C ILE A 200 28.55 2.56 1.97
N PHE A 201 27.90 3.36 2.81
CA PHE A 201 26.45 3.35 2.99
C PHE A 201 25.81 3.61 1.63
N SER A 202 25.47 2.56 0.90
CA SER A 202 24.87 2.66 -0.41
C SER A 202 23.36 2.54 -0.26
N LEU A 203 22.61 3.40 -0.92
CA LEU A 203 21.16 3.29 -1.10
C LEU A 203 20.68 1.85 -1.33
N GLN A 204 21.43 1.15 -2.18
CA GLN A 204 21.15 -0.22 -2.52
C GLN A 204 21.28 -1.14 -1.30
N SER A 205 22.36 -1.02 -0.52
CA SER A 205 22.56 -1.84 0.68
C SER A 205 21.49 -1.61 1.76
N VAL A 206 21.00 -0.37 1.91
CA VAL A 206 19.93 -0.04 2.87
C VAL A 206 18.62 -0.65 2.41
N THR A 207 18.27 -0.47 1.15
CA THR A 207 17.04 -1.02 0.57
C THR A 207 17.07 -2.55 0.62
N GLU A 208 18.21 -3.18 0.32
CA GLU A 208 18.40 -4.62 0.48
C GLU A 208 18.23 -5.09 1.92
N ALA A 209 18.75 -4.33 2.89
CA ALA A 209 18.56 -4.63 4.31
C ALA A 209 17.09 -4.52 4.72
N VAL A 210 16.40 -3.45 4.34
CA VAL A 210 14.96 -3.25 4.57
C VAL A 210 14.17 -4.42 3.98
N VAL A 211 14.36 -4.73 2.70
CA VAL A 211 13.67 -5.85 2.03
C VAL A 211 13.98 -7.18 2.73
N ARG A 212 15.21 -7.40 3.17
CA ARG A 212 15.60 -8.61 3.91
C ARG A 212 14.86 -8.72 5.24
N GLU A 213 14.75 -7.63 6.01
CA GLU A 213 14.02 -7.64 7.28
C GLU A 213 12.52 -7.82 7.08
N ILE A 214 11.90 -7.15 6.08
CA ILE A 214 10.50 -7.41 5.74
C ILE A 214 10.30 -8.88 5.34
N LYS A 215 11.18 -9.45 4.53
CA LYS A 215 11.10 -10.88 4.16
C LYS A 215 11.19 -11.81 5.38
N LYS A 216 12.06 -11.51 6.36
CA LYS A 216 12.13 -12.29 7.61
C LYS A 216 10.82 -12.18 8.38
N PHE A 217 10.27 -10.97 8.49
CA PHE A 217 8.99 -10.71 9.14
C PHE A 217 7.85 -11.53 8.49
N LEU A 218 7.76 -11.51 7.15
CA LEU A 218 6.76 -12.25 6.38
C LEU A 218 6.88 -13.77 6.49
N ARG A 219 8.08 -14.32 6.78
CA ARG A 219 8.27 -15.76 7.00
C ARG A 219 7.69 -16.22 8.34
N VAL A 220 7.80 -15.38 9.37
CA VAL A 220 7.25 -15.67 10.70
C VAL A 220 5.74 -15.43 10.70
N GLN A 221 5.32 -14.33 10.06
CA GLN A 221 3.93 -13.91 10.03
C GLN A 221 3.50 -13.51 8.62
N PRO A 222 2.79 -14.40 7.90
CA PRO A 222 2.26 -14.08 6.59
C PRO A 222 1.22 -12.96 6.69
N MET A 223 1.50 -11.84 6.03
CA MET A 223 0.61 -10.67 5.92
C MET A 223 0.72 -10.03 4.55
N LEU A 224 -0.25 -9.19 4.18
CA LEU A 224 -0.18 -8.42 2.95
C LEU A 224 0.62 -7.14 3.19
N VAL A 225 1.59 -6.85 2.33
CA VAL A 225 2.33 -5.58 2.36
C VAL A 225 1.73 -4.63 1.34
N LEU A 226 1.30 -3.45 1.77
CA LEU A 226 0.88 -2.37 0.90
C LEU A 226 1.86 -1.21 1.03
N ALA A 227 2.49 -0.80 -0.05
CA ALA A 227 3.43 0.32 -0.04
C ALA A 227 3.01 1.37 -1.06
N THR A 228 2.99 2.64 -0.66
CA THR A 228 2.78 3.73 -1.62
C THR A 228 4.10 4.22 -2.18
N LYS A 229 4.05 4.72 -3.41
CA LYS A 229 5.19 5.37 -4.06
C LYS A 229 4.71 6.53 -4.93
N ALA A 230 5.38 7.67 -4.84
CA ALA A 230 5.12 8.79 -5.74
C ALA A 230 5.73 8.52 -7.13
N THR A 231 5.10 9.01 -8.20
CA THR A 231 5.72 8.95 -9.53
C THR A 231 6.63 10.14 -9.76
N VAL A 232 7.79 9.89 -10.35
CA VAL A 232 8.66 10.94 -10.89
C VAL A 232 8.32 11.10 -12.36
N PHE A 233 7.88 12.30 -12.75
CA PHE A 233 7.63 12.61 -14.16
C PHE A 233 8.95 12.45 -14.93
N ALA A 234 8.89 11.69 -16.02
CA ALA A 234 9.89 11.85 -17.08
C ALA A 234 9.46 13.10 -17.85
N ASP A 235 10.29 14.15 -17.84
CA ASP A 235 10.05 15.36 -18.64
C ASP A 235 9.72 14.95 -20.08
N LYS A 236 8.46 15.13 -20.46
CA LYS A 236 8.08 15.27 -21.86
C LYS A 236 7.91 16.76 -22.10
N SER A 237 8.86 17.32 -22.85
CA SER A 237 8.94 18.66 -23.44
C SER A 237 9.01 19.88 -22.51
N VAL A 238 10.23 20.35 -22.26
CA VAL A 238 10.54 21.78 -22.40
C VAL A 238 11.41 21.93 -23.65
N PRO A 239 10.91 22.45 -24.78
CA PRO A 239 11.76 22.91 -25.85
C PRO A 239 12.21 24.32 -25.46
N ASN A 240 13.30 24.43 -24.70
CA ASN A 240 14.05 25.67 -24.67
C ASN A 240 15.51 25.40 -24.35
N ASP A 241 16.31 25.70 -25.37
CA ASP A 241 17.75 25.91 -25.34
C ASP A 241 18.23 26.59 -24.06
N ILE A 242 19.00 25.88 -23.23
CA ILE A 242 20.23 26.46 -22.67
C ILE A 242 21.29 25.37 -22.66
N LYS A 243 22.17 25.43 -23.67
CA LYS A 243 23.47 24.74 -23.68
C LYS A 243 24.20 25.04 -22.37
N ARG A 244 24.37 24.03 -21.52
CA ARG A 244 25.46 24.00 -20.53
C ARG A 244 26.40 22.85 -20.90
N PRO A 245 27.65 23.12 -21.30
CA PRO A 245 28.56 22.08 -21.71
C PRO A 245 29.19 21.48 -20.46
N PHE A 246 28.89 20.21 -20.16
CA PHE A 246 29.81 19.38 -19.39
C PHE A 246 30.36 18.29 -20.33
N ARG A 247 31.60 18.52 -20.74
CA ARG A 247 32.37 17.67 -21.65
C ARG A 247 32.86 16.41 -20.91
N LYS A 248 32.63 15.28 -21.57
CA LYS A 248 33.51 14.08 -21.72
C LYS A 248 33.90 13.26 -20.50
N TRP A 249 33.45 12.00 -20.51
CA TRP A 249 34.40 10.89 -20.74
C TRP A 249 33.77 9.87 -21.69
N SER A 250 34.56 9.43 -22.66
CA SER A 250 34.22 8.55 -23.79
C SER A 250 34.96 7.23 -23.69
N SER A 251 34.30 6.15 -24.10
CA SER A 251 34.81 5.00 -24.88
C SER A 251 33.57 4.23 -25.36
N GLU A 252 33.13 4.34 -26.61
CA GLU A 252 33.53 3.47 -27.76
C GLU A 252 33.50 1.98 -27.35
N ASP A 253 32.78 1.03 -27.94
CA ASP A 253 31.84 0.92 -29.06
C ASP A 253 31.15 -0.45 -28.90
N ALA A 254 29.89 -0.60 -29.32
CA ALA A 254 29.40 -1.77 -30.08
C ALA A 254 27.90 -1.65 -30.34
N ALA A 255 27.57 -1.67 -31.63
CA ALA A 255 26.26 -1.55 -32.22
C ALA A 255 25.27 -2.65 -31.79
N GLY A 256 23.99 -2.27 -31.77
CA GLY A 256 22.86 -3.16 -31.54
C GLY A 256 21.56 -2.39 -31.40
N GLN A 257 21.17 -1.64 -32.45
CA GLN A 257 19.85 -1.03 -32.55
C GLN A 257 18.77 -2.12 -32.57
N HIS A 258 18.06 -2.26 -31.46
CA HIS A 258 16.67 -2.71 -31.46
C HIS A 258 15.82 -1.54 -30.95
N THR A 259 15.37 -0.72 -31.89
CA THR A 259 14.23 0.19 -31.69
C THR A 259 12.98 -0.66 -31.49
N MET A 260 12.69 -1.00 -30.24
CA MET A 260 11.30 -1.29 -29.87
C MET A 260 10.58 0.04 -29.77
N GLU A 261 9.64 0.26 -30.68
CA GLU A 261 8.62 1.31 -30.59
C GLU A 261 7.83 1.12 -29.30
N SER A 262 8.33 1.70 -28.21
CA SER A 262 7.59 1.76 -26.96
C SER A 262 6.40 2.69 -27.16
N SER A 263 5.20 2.13 -27.06
CA SER A 263 3.94 2.87 -27.07
C SER A 263 4.00 4.12 -26.17
N PRO A 264 3.36 5.23 -26.57
CA PRO A 264 3.50 6.54 -25.90
C PRO A 264 3.08 6.54 -24.42
N GLU A 265 2.37 5.50 -23.95
CA GLU A 265 1.92 5.32 -22.57
C GLU A 265 2.98 4.72 -21.62
N ASN A 266 3.99 3.99 -22.12
CA ASN A 266 5.04 3.39 -21.28
C ASN A 266 6.03 4.41 -20.71
N ALA A 267 6.00 5.65 -21.20
CA ALA A 267 6.94 6.71 -20.84
C ALA A 267 6.41 7.67 -19.75
N LEU A 268 5.38 7.30 -18.98
CA LEU A 268 4.78 8.24 -18.02
C LEU A 268 5.52 8.33 -16.68
N HIS A 269 6.22 7.27 -16.26
CA HIS A 269 6.82 7.22 -14.91
C HIS A 269 8.21 6.59 -14.93
N ARG A 270 9.21 7.32 -14.43
CA ARG A 270 10.57 6.80 -14.25
C ARG A 270 10.64 6.01 -12.95
N GLU A 271 11.02 4.73 -13.05
CA GLU A 271 11.34 3.93 -11.86
C GLU A 271 12.64 4.42 -11.24
N TYR A 272 12.60 4.77 -9.96
CA TYR A 272 13.75 5.27 -9.22
C TYR A 272 14.16 4.36 -8.06
N MET A 273 13.26 3.46 -7.61
CA MET A 273 13.57 2.58 -6.49
C MET A 273 14.68 1.58 -6.86
N PRO A 274 15.56 1.20 -5.91
CA PRO A 274 16.57 0.18 -6.18
C PRO A 274 15.99 -1.18 -6.59
N LEU A 275 16.76 -1.97 -7.35
CA LEU A 275 16.35 -3.29 -7.87
C LEU A 275 15.90 -4.26 -6.77
N ALA A 276 16.48 -4.16 -5.57
CA ALA A 276 16.10 -4.96 -4.42
C ALA A 276 14.63 -4.77 -4.02
N TRP A 277 14.11 -3.55 -4.12
CA TRP A 277 12.69 -3.26 -3.89
C TRP A 277 11.85 -3.70 -5.09
N GLN A 278 12.26 -3.36 -6.31
CA GLN A 278 11.51 -3.71 -7.52
C GLN A 278 11.28 -5.22 -7.66
N SER A 279 12.30 -6.04 -7.37
CA SER A 279 12.22 -7.51 -7.39
C SER A 279 11.44 -8.10 -6.21
N PHE A 280 11.19 -7.31 -5.16
CA PHE A 280 10.40 -7.72 -4.00
C PHE A 280 8.90 -7.48 -4.20
N VAL A 281 8.55 -6.44 -4.96
CA VAL A 281 7.16 -6.13 -5.31
C VAL A 281 6.59 -7.26 -6.17
N THR A 282 5.46 -7.83 -5.72
CA THR A 282 4.77 -8.88 -6.49
C THR A 282 3.65 -8.32 -7.35
N HIS A 283 3.03 -7.22 -6.90
CA HIS A 283 1.97 -6.55 -7.62
C HIS A 283 2.19 -5.04 -7.62
N ARG A 284 1.83 -4.38 -8.72
CA ARG A 284 1.95 -2.95 -8.88
C ARG A 284 0.69 -2.39 -9.52
N ILE A 285 0.14 -1.36 -8.91
CA ILE A 285 -1.00 -0.62 -9.43
C ILE A 285 -0.64 0.85 -9.56
N SER A 286 -0.94 1.43 -10.72
CA SER A 286 -0.88 2.87 -10.96
C SER A 286 -2.23 3.50 -10.62
N VAL A 287 -2.22 4.55 -9.81
CA VAL A 287 -3.39 5.36 -9.45
C VAL A 287 -3.13 6.81 -9.81
N ARG A 288 -3.96 7.37 -10.69
CA ARG A 288 -3.85 8.76 -11.16
C ARG A 288 -5.21 9.43 -11.25
N PRO A 289 -5.29 10.75 -11.04
CA PRO A 289 -6.52 11.48 -11.35
C PRO A 289 -6.81 11.36 -12.86
N SER A 290 -8.09 11.18 -13.19
CA SER A 290 -8.61 11.29 -14.54
C SER A 290 -8.75 12.78 -14.91
N SER A 291 -8.57 13.11 -16.19
CA SER A 291 -8.95 14.42 -16.72
C SER A 291 -10.46 14.57 -16.93
N GLN A 292 -11.23 13.49 -16.73
CA GLN A 292 -12.69 13.48 -16.78
C GLN A 292 -13.25 13.61 -15.37
N GLU A 293 -14.18 14.54 -15.18
CA GLU A 293 -15.03 14.64 -13.99
C GLU A 293 -16.27 13.75 -14.17
N TYR A 294 -16.74 13.14 -13.08
CA TYR A 294 -17.95 12.31 -13.10
C TYR A 294 -19.09 13.03 -12.41
N ARG A 295 -20.22 13.13 -13.11
CA ARG A 295 -21.51 13.54 -12.56
C ARG A 295 -22.34 12.31 -12.25
N ALA A 296 -22.48 12.01 -10.96
CA ALA A 296 -23.54 11.09 -10.54
C ALA A 296 -24.90 11.76 -10.77
N SER A 297 -25.90 11.00 -11.24
CA SER A 297 -27.25 11.51 -11.57
C SER A 297 -27.97 12.27 -10.44
N ASN A 298 -27.48 12.14 -9.20
CA ASN A 298 -28.10 12.68 -7.99
C ASN A 298 -27.20 13.65 -7.19
N CYS A 299 -26.05 14.08 -7.72
CA CYS A 299 -25.12 14.96 -7.00
C CYS A 299 -24.90 16.31 -7.72
N THR A 300 -24.90 17.41 -6.98
CA THR A 300 -24.73 18.78 -7.48
C THR A 300 -23.27 19.19 -7.70
N THR A 301 -22.30 18.35 -7.30
CA THR A 301 -20.86 18.62 -7.41
C THR A 301 -20.14 17.62 -8.30
N ASP A 302 -19.31 18.12 -9.22
CA ASP A 302 -18.42 17.31 -10.04
C ASP A 302 -17.42 16.55 -9.16
N GLU A 303 -17.42 15.21 -9.22
CA GLU A 303 -16.52 14.37 -8.42
C GLU A 303 -15.25 14.02 -9.23
N GLN A 304 -14.10 14.15 -8.57
CA GLN A 304 -12.81 13.75 -9.15
C GLN A 304 -12.76 12.23 -9.34
N VAL A 305 -12.69 11.79 -10.59
CA VAL A 305 -12.49 10.38 -10.94
C VAL A 305 -11.01 10.04 -10.88
N TYR A 306 -10.70 8.85 -10.37
CA TYR A 306 -9.38 8.26 -10.38
C TYR A 306 -9.36 7.07 -11.33
N LEU A 307 -8.21 6.86 -11.97
CA LEU A 307 -7.91 5.74 -12.84
C LEU A 307 -6.92 4.82 -12.14
N GLY A 308 -7.32 3.56 -11.96
CA GLY A 308 -6.50 2.47 -11.47
C GLY A 308 -6.07 1.58 -12.63
N GLN A 309 -4.77 1.32 -12.78
CA GLN A 309 -4.26 0.39 -13.78
C GLN A 309 -3.24 -0.54 -13.15
N TRP A 310 -3.48 -1.85 -13.22
CA TRP A 310 -2.51 -2.84 -12.81
C TRP A 310 -1.36 -2.89 -13.81
N LEU A 311 -0.14 -2.62 -13.32
CA LEU A 311 1.11 -2.68 -14.08
C LEU A 311 1.81 -4.03 -13.89
N LEU A 312 1.60 -4.67 -12.74
CA LEU A 312 2.13 -5.98 -12.41
C LEU A 312 1.11 -6.77 -11.57
N PRO A 313 0.63 -7.94 -12.02
CA PRO A 313 0.57 -8.34 -13.43
C PRO A 313 -0.25 -7.32 -14.24
N SER A 314 0.10 -7.10 -15.51
CA SER A 314 -0.67 -6.20 -16.37
C SER A 314 -2.01 -6.83 -16.73
N LEU A 315 -3.11 -6.12 -16.46
CA LEU A 315 -4.46 -6.57 -16.80
C LEU A 315 -4.99 -5.99 -18.12
N GLY A 316 -4.30 -5.02 -18.72
CA GLY A 316 -4.68 -4.41 -20.00
C GLY A 316 -5.90 -3.48 -19.97
N PHE A 317 -6.65 -3.40 -18.87
CA PHE A 317 -7.75 -2.46 -18.68
C PHE A 317 -7.49 -1.49 -17.52
N LYS A 318 -8.25 -0.38 -17.51
CA LYS A 318 -8.18 0.69 -16.51
C LYS A 318 -9.51 0.72 -15.75
N ASP A 319 -9.47 0.66 -14.42
CA ASP A 319 -10.63 0.84 -13.56
C ASP A 319 -10.86 2.32 -13.28
N LYS A 320 -12.11 2.77 -13.31
CA LYS A 320 -12.50 4.10 -12.84
C LYS A 320 -13.09 3.99 -11.44
N PHE A 321 -12.73 4.89 -10.55
CA PHE A 321 -13.31 4.93 -9.21
C PHE A 321 -13.31 6.34 -8.64
N VAL A 322 -14.20 6.60 -7.69
CA VAL A 322 -14.24 7.84 -6.92
C VAL A 322 -13.90 7.54 -5.48
N ILE A 323 -13.14 8.44 -4.88
CA ILE A 323 -12.76 8.38 -3.47
C ILE A 323 -13.69 9.30 -2.69
N ARG A 324 -14.52 8.72 -1.82
CA ARG A 324 -15.40 9.45 -0.89
C ARG A 324 -14.98 9.18 0.55
N ASP A 325 -15.58 9.89 1.49
CA ASP A 325 -15.33 9.70 2.92
C ASP A 325 -15.88 8.37 3.42
N VAL A 326 -17.03 7.93 2.89
CA VAL A 326 -17.69 6.68 3.29
C VAL A 326 -17.08 5.44 2.61
N GLY A 327 -16.22 5.63 1.61
CA GLY A 327 -15.57 4.51 0.90
C GLY A 327 -15.10 4.86 -0.50
N ILE A 328 -14.62 3.84 -1.21
CA ILE A 328 -14.20 3.94 -2.61
C ILE A 328 -15.22 3.20 -3.48
N ILE A 329 -15.75 3.89 -4.49
CA ILE A 329 -16.83 3.40 -5.35
C ILE A 329 -16.31 3.27 -6.77
N ALA A 330 -16.53 2.11 -7.40
CA ALA A 330 -16.22 1.91 -8.82
C ALA A 330 -17.22 2.70 -9.69
N VAL A 331 -16.70 3.34 -10.73
CA VAL A 331 -17.50 4.04 -11.74
C VAL A 331 -17.49 3.22 -13.03
N PRO A 332 -18.63 3.09 -13.74
CA PRO A 332 -18.70 2.38 -15.01
C PRO A 332 -17.83 3.00 -16.13
#